data_AF-A0A9W4UI49-F1
#
_entry.id   AF-A0A9W4UI49-F1
#
_cell.length_a   1.000
_cell.length_b   1.000
_cell.length_c   1.000
_cell.angle_alpha   90.00
_cell.angle_beta   90.00
_cell.angle_gamma   90.00
#
_symmetry.space_group_name_H-M   'P 1'
#
loop_
_entity.id
_entity.type
_entity.pdbx_description
1 polymer ?
#
loop_
_entity_poly.entity_id
_entity_poly.type
_entity_poly.pdbx_seq_one_letter_code
_entity_poly.pdbx_strand_id
1 'polypeptide(L)'
;MQSQETQWKEEFETEREKLAHAYRERLRAELEAADKVYQQKLKNELLEQSITLQRTFASTVRDQVEQERDGRLGKLNELSSSVQELEKLTAEWNSVVDANLKTQHLTVAVEAVKSALENQVVPKPFITELAALKEIAADDAVVSAAIASINPAAYQRGIPNSAQLIDRFRRVSQEVRKAALLPEDAGAASHLASFAMSKVLFKKSGLAIGQDVEAVLARTESLLEEGDLDAAAREMNGLQGWAKVLSKDWLGECRRVLEVKQALDVIATEARLQSLLVE
;
A
#
# COMPACT_ATOMS: atom_id res chain seq x y z
N MET A 1 -97.11 94.55 43.88
CA MET A 1 -95.71 94.64 43.40
C MET A 1 -94.82 93.54 43.97
N GLN A 2 -94.79 93.28 45.28
CA GLN A 2 -93.95 92.21 45.87
C GLN A 2 -94.23 90.77 45.34
N SER A 3 -95.49 90.41 45.04
CA SER A 3 -95.85 89.07 44.53
C SER A 3 -95.43 88.79 43.08
N GLN A 4 -95.33 89.81 42.23
CA GLN A 4 -94.82 89.67 40.86
C GLN A 4 -93.29 89.54 40.85
N GLU A 5 -92.63 90.19 41.80
CA GLU A 5 -91.18 90.17 41.97
C GLU A 5 -90.67 88.79 42.47
N THR A 6 -91.44 88.11 43.32
CA THR A 6 -91.16 86.72 43.72
C THR A 6 -91.42 85.73 42.59
N GLN A 7 -92.49 85.88 41.80
CA GLN A 7 -92.74 85.02 40.63
C GLN A 7 -91.65 85.16 39.58
N TRP A 8 -91.20 86.38 39.26
CA TRP A 8 -90.08 86.57 38.34
C TRP A 8 -88.74 86.05 38.88
N LYS A 9 -88.53 86.06 40.20
CA LYS A 9 -87.36 85.42 40.81
C LYS A 9 -87.42 83.90 40.73
N GLU A 10 -88.58 83.29 40.97
CA GLU A 10 -88.78 81.84 40.81
C GLU A 10 -88.66 81.40 39.35
N GLU A 11 -89.25 82.13 38.40
CA GLU A 11 -89.10 81.86 36.97
C GLU A 11 -87.64 82.03 36.50
N PHE A 12 -86.94 83.05 36.99
CA PHE A 12 -85.52 83.24 36.68
C PHE A 12 -84.64 82.12 37.26
N GLU A 13 -84.87 81.71 38.51
CA GLU A 13 -84.14 80.61 39.14
C GLU A 13 -84.42 79.26 38.47
N THR A 14 -85.67 79.00 38.10
CA THR A 14 -86.04 77.77 37.37
C THR A 14 -85.46 77.74 35.96
N GLU A 15 -85.47 78.84 35.21
CA GLU A 15 -84.80 78.92 33.90
C GLU A 15 -83.27 78.83 34.05
N ARG A 16 -82.68 79.40 35.10
CA ARG A 16 -81.25 79.26 35.41
C ARG A 16 -80.89 77.81 35.74
N GLU A 17 -81.72 77.10 36.50
CA GLU A 17 -81.54 75.69 36.79
C GLU A 17 -81.70 74.82 35.54
N LYS A 18 -82.72 75.06 34.70
CA LYS A 18 -82.89 74.36 33.42
C LYS A 18 -81.70 74.58 32.50
N LEU A 19 -81.21 75.81 32.38
CA LEU A 19 -80.05 76.15 31.57
C LEU A 19 -78.78 75.48 32.12
N ALA A 20 -78.57 75.53 33.43
CA ALA A 20 -77.45 74.85 34.09
C ALA A 20 -77.51 73.33 33.93
N HIS A 21 -78.71 72.74 33.97
CA HIS A 21 -78.93 71.31 33.74
C HIS A 21 -78.63 70.94 32.27
N ALA A 22 -79.12 71.73 31.31
CA ALA A 22 -78.85 71.54 29.88
C ALA A 22 -77.35 71.67 29.57
N TYR A 23 -76.64 72.65 30.14
CA TYR A 23 -75.19 72.76 30.00
C TYR A 23 -74.44 71.59 30.63
N ARG A 24 -74.87 71.10 31.81
CA ARG A 24 -74.27 69.91 32.43
C ARG A 24 -74.47 68.66 31.58
N GLU A 25 -75.66 68.46 31.02
CA GLU A 25 -75.93 67.33 30.13
C GLU A 25 -75.12 67.42 28.85
N ARG A 26 -75.05 68.59 28.23
CA ARG A 26 -74.23 68.81 27.05
C ARG A 26 -72.74 68.57 27.32
N LEU A 27 -72.22 69.11 28.43
CA LEU A 27 -70.83 68.88 28.83
C LEU A 27 -70.55 67.40 29.08
N ARG A 28 -71.49 66.68 29.71
CA ARG A 28 -71.39 65.24 29.94
C ARG A 28 -71.39 64.44 28.64
N ALA A 29 -72.27 64.80 27.70
CA ALA A 29 -72.33 64.17 26.38
C ALA A 29 -71.07 64.45 25.56
N GLU A 30 -70.53 65.67 25.61
CA GLU A 30 -69.26 66.03 24.96
C GLU A 30 -68.08 65.28 25.59
N LEU A 31 -68.03 65.13 26.92
CA LEU A 31 -67.03 64.33 27.61
C LEU A 31 -67.11 62.84 27.25
N GLU A 32 -68.32 62.25 27.21
CA GLU A 32 -68.48 60.85 26.79
C GLU A 32 -68.12 60.63 25.32
N ALA A 33 -68.45 61.58 24.44
CA ALA A 33 -68.04 61.52 23.05
C ALA A 33 -66.51 61.64 22.90
N ALA A 34 -65.89 62.54 23.65
CA ALA A 34 -64.44 62.71 23.68
C ALA A 34 -63.74 61.44 24.22
N ASP A 35 -64.25 60.84 25.30
CA ASP A 35 -63.72 59.59 25.86
C ASP A 35 -63.85 58.43 24.85
N LYS A 36 -65.02 58.27 24.21
CA LYS A 36 -65.20 57.24 23.16
C LYS A 36 -64.22 57.42 22.00
N VAL A 37 -64.02 58.65 21.53
CA VAL A 37 -63.05 58.94 20.46
C VAL A 37 -61.62 58.65 20.92
N TYR A 38 -61.27 59.03 22.15
CA TYR A 38 -59.96 58.75 22.72
C TYR A 38 -59.70 57.25 22.86
N GLN A 39 -60.67 56.49 23.37
CA GLN A 39 -60.60 55.02 23.48
C GLN A 39 -60.42 54.35 22.11
N GLN A 40 -61.13 54.82 21.07
CA GLN A 40 -60.96 54.30 19.71
C GLN A 40 -59.59 54.65 19.13
N LYS A 41 -59.09 55.88 19.35
CA LYS A 41 -57.73 56.27 18.94
C LYS A 41 -56.68 55.40 19.61
N LEU A 42 -56.77 55.21 20.93
CA LEU A 42 -55.87 54.35 21.69
C LEU A 42 -55.90 52.91 21.18
N LYS A 43 -57.09 52.37 20.91
CA LYS A 43 -57.24 51.03 20.37
C LYS A 43 -56.58 50.91 18.98
N ASN A 44 -56.76 51.88 18.10
CA ASN A 44 -56.13 51.90 16.79
C ASN A 44 -54.60 51.97 16.90
N GLU A 45 -54.08 52.84 17.77
CA GLU A 45 -52.64 52.99 18.00
C GLU A 45 -52.01 51.69 18.55
N LEU A 46 -52.66 51.03 19.51
CA LEU A 46 -52.23 49.71 20.02
C LEU A 46 -52.25 48.64 18.91
N LEU A 47 -53.23 48.70 18.01
CA LEU A 47 -53.36 47.75 16.91
C LEU A 47 -52.27 47.99 15.85
N GLU A 48 -51.96 49.25 15.53
CA GLU A 48 -50.83 49.61 14.67
C GLU A 48 -49.48 49.19 15.27
N GLN A 49 -49.28 49.39 16.58
CA GLN A 49 -48.09 48.92 17.29
C GLN A 49 -47.99 47.38 17.24
N SER A 50 -49.10 46.67 17.48
CA SER A 50 -49.14 45.20 17.41
C SER A 50 -48.80 44.67 16.01
N ILE A 51 -49.37 45.29 14.96
CA ILE A 51 -49.05 44.93 13.56
C ILE A 51 -47.57 45.20 13.27
N THR A 52 -47.03 46.32 13.75
CA THR A 52 -45.62 46.67 13.55
C THR A 52 -44.71 45.65 14.23
N LEU A 53 -44.99 45.29 15.48
CA LEU A 53 -44.26 44.26 16.23
C LEU A 53 -44.34 42.88 15.56
N GLN A 54 -45.52 42.50 15.05
CA GLN A 54 -45.67 41.23 14.32
C GLN A 54 -44.86 41.23 13.02
N ARG A 55 -44.84 42.34 12.28
CA ARG A 55 -44.05 42.47 11.04
C ARG A 55 -42.56 42.42 11.31
N THR A 56 -42.06 43.14 12.32
CA THR A 56 -40.64 43.11 12.68
C THR A 56 -40.23 41.73 13.17
N PHE A 57 -41.02 41.11 14.04
CA PHE A 57 -40.78 39.75 14.51
C PHE A 57 -40.74 38.74 13.34
N ALA A 58 -41.70 38.80 12.42
CA ALA A 58 -41.71 37.93 11.24
C ALA A 58 -40.50 38.15 10.33
N SER A 59 -40.01 39.39 10.18
CA SER A 59 -38.77 39.67 9.45
C SER A 59 -37.57 39.07 10.16
N THR A 60 -37.40 39.33 11.45
CA THR A 60 -36.26 38.83 12.23
C THR A 60 -36.21 37.30 12.25
N VAL A 61 -37.36 36.63 12.39
CA VAL A 61 -37.43 35.16 12.31
C VAL A 61 -37.00 34.68 10.93
N ARG A 62 -37.44 35.33 9.86
CA ARG A 62 -37.02 34.99 8.49
C ARG A 62 -35.51 35.16 8.32
N ASP A 63 -34.97 36.29 8.75
CA ASP A 63 -33.55 36.62 8.60
C ASP A 63 -32.67 35.62 9.39
N GLN A 64 -33.07 35.26 10.61
CA GLN A 64 -32.37 34.27 11.43
C GLN A 64 -32.43 32.87 10.79
N VAL A 65 -33.57 32.48 10.22
CA VAL A 65 -33.73 31.20 9.53
C VAL A 65 -32.86 31.14 8.28
N GLU A 66 -32.85 32.19 7.46
CA GLU A 66 -32.00 32.22 6.25
C GLU A 66 -30.52 32.20 6.62
N GLN A 67 -30.10 32.93 7.66
CA GLN A 67 -28.71 32.88 8.17
C GLN A 67 -28.32 31.46 8.65
N GLU A 68 -29.20 30.79 9.38
CA GLU A 68 -28.98 29.38 9.78
C GLU A 68 -28.94 28.43 8.58
N ARG A 69 -29.79 28.65 7.56
CA ARG A 69 -29.80 27.84 6.33
C ARG A 69 -28.50 28.00 5.55
N ASP A 70 -28.05 29.23 5.35
CA ASP A 70 -26.79 29.53 4.66
C ASP A 70 -25.59 28.92 5.41
N GLY A 71 -25.57 29.04 6.74
CA GLY A 71 -24.54 28.42 7.58
C GLY A 71 -24.54 26.89 7.49
N ARG A 72 -25.72 26.26 7.47
CA ARG A 72 -25.84 24.80 7.30
C ARG A 72 -25.47 24.34 5.90
N LEU A 73 -25.83 25.10 4.86
CA LEU A 73 -25.45 24.82 3.47
C LEU A 73 -23.94 24.88 3.29
N GLY A 74 -23.27 25.87 3.90
CA GLY A 74 -21.80 25.94 3.92
C GLY A 74 -21.18 24.67 4.53
N LYS A 75 -21.64 24.27 5.72
CA LYS A 75 -21.17 23.04 6.39
C LYS A 75 -21.44 21.77 5.59
N LEU A 76 -22.58 21.69 4.90
CA LEU A 76 -22.91 20.55 4.03
C LEU A 76 -21.97 20.48 2.81
N ASN A 77 -21.61 21.62 2.24
CA ASN A 77 -20.64 21.68 1.13
C ASN A 77 -19.24 21.28 1.61
N GLU A 78 -18.80 21.77 2.77
CA GLU A 78 -17.53 21.36 3.39
C GLU A 78 -17.51 19.86 3.65
N LEU A 79 -18.57 19.31 4.27
CA LEU A 79 -18.68 17.87 4.53
C LEU A 79 -18.66 17.06 3.22
N SER A 80 -19.37 17.51 2.19
CA SER A 80 -19.37 16.86 0.88
C SER A 80 -17.97 16.85 0.25
N SER A 81 -17.22 17.95 0.37
CA SER A 81 -15.83 18.02 -0.10
C SER A 81 -14.93 17.07 0.67
N SER A 82 -15.02 17.04 2.00
CA SER A 82 -14.23 16.15 2.84
C SER A 82 -14.54 14.67 2.57
N VAL A 83 -15.81 14.32 2.31
CA VAL A 83 -16.18 12.94 1.92
C VAL A 83 -15.57 12.58 0.57
N GLN A 84 -15.61 13.47 -0.43
CA GLN A 84 -14.96 13.23 -1.73
C GLN A 84 -13.45 13.07 -1.62
N GLU A 85 -12.78 13.86 -0.78
CA GLU A 85 -11.35 13.72 -0.50
C GLU A 85 -11.02 12.38 0.17
N LEU A 86 -11.83 11.96 1.15
CA LEU A 86 -11.68 10.65 1.80
C LEU A 86 -11.91 9.49 0.81
N GLU A 87 -12.91 9.60 -0.07
CA GLU A 87 -13.15 8.60 -1.12
C GLU A 87 -11.94 8.48 -2.06
N LYS A 88 -11.36 9.63 -2.47
CA LYS A 88 -10.15 9.65 -3.30
C LYS A 88 -8.95 9.01 -2.60
N LEU A 89 -8.68 9.42 -1.36
CA LEU A 89 -7.57 8.87 -0.57
C LEU A 89 -7.72 7.36 -0.35
N THR A 90 -8.95 6.89 -0.09
CA THR A 90 -9.24 5.46 0.09
C THR A 90 -9.02 4.67 -1.20
N ALA A 91 -9.42 5.23 -2.35
CA ALA A 91 -9.19 4.59 -3.65
C ALA A 91 -7.69 4.48 -3.99
N GLU A 92 -6.91 5.53 -3.72
CA GLU A 92 -5.45 5.52 -3.89
C GLU A 92 -4.79 4.48 -2.96
N TRP A 93 -5.23 4.40 -1.70
CA TRP A 93 -4.72 3.43 -0.73
C TRP A 93 -4.94 1.96 -1.14
N ASN A 94 -6.08 1.63 -1.75
CA ASN A 94 -6.32 0.27 -2.23
C ASN A 94 -5.24 -0.16 -3.25
N SER A 95 -4.86 0.75 -4.16
CA SER A 95 -3.82 0.46 -5.15
C SER A 95 -2.43 0.24 -4.52
N VAL A 96 -2.10 1.00 -3.47
CA VAL A 96 -0.86 0.86 -2.69
C VAL A 96 -0.83 -0.47 -1.94
N VAL A 97 -1.96 -0.87 -1.33
CA VAL A 97 -2.08 -2.14 -0.63
C VAL A 97 -1.94 -3.31 -1.60
N ASP A 98 -2.61 -3.26 -2.75
CA ASP A 98 -2.53 -4.30 -3.79
C ASP A 98 -1.10 -4.46 -4.33
N ALA A 99 -0.41 -3.35 -4.58
CA ALA A 99 0.99 -3.35 -5.02
C ALA A 99 1.93 -3.97 -3.97
N ASN A 100 1.73 -3.62 -2.69
CA ASN A 100 2.50 -4.20 -1.59
C ASN A 100 2.24 -5.71 -1.44
N LEU A 101 0.98 -6.14 -1.48
CA LEU A 101 0.62 -7.56 -1.39
C LEU A 101 1.23 -8.37 -2.53
N LYS A 102 1.14 -7.87 -3.77
CA LYS A 102 1.76 -8.50 -4.94
C LYS A 102 3.26 -8.69 -4.75
N THR A 103 3.93 -7.67 -4.24
CA THR A 103 5.37 -7.66 -4.00
C THR A 103 5.79 -8.65 -2.90
N GLN A 104 5.02 -8.72 -1.81
CA GLN A 104 5.22 -9.69 -0.74
C GLN A 104 5.00 -11.12 -1.24
N HIS A 105 3.93 -11.36 -2.00
CA HIS A 105 3.66 -12.67 -2.61
C HIS A 105 4.79 -13.11 -3.52
N LEU A 106 5.32 -12.20 -4.35
CA LEU A 106 6.45 -12.51 -5.23
C LEU A 106 7.70 -12.88 -4.42
N THR A 107 8.01 -12.11 -3.37
CA THR A 107 9.16 -12.39 -2.49
C THR A 107 9.04 -13.75 -1.81
N VAL A 108 7.86 -14.06 -1.24
CA VAL A 108 7.59 -15.34 -0.59
C VAL A 108 7.65 -16.49 -1.60
N ALA A 109 7.11 -16.31 -2.80
CA ALA A 109 7.15 -17.31 -3.85
C ALA A 109 8.59 -17.60 -4.28
N VAL A 110 9.43 -16.58 -4.47
CA VAL A 110 10.85 -16.77 -4.82
C VAL A 110 11.58 -17.54 -3.72
N GLU A 111 11.36 -17.18 -2.46
CA GLU A 111 11.99 -17.86 -1.33
C GLU A 111 11.52 -19.32 -1.21
N ALA A 112 10.24 -19.58 -1.45
CA ALA A 112 9.71 -20.94 -1.50
C ALA A 112 10.37 -21.78 -2.59
N VAL A 113 10.60 -21.21 -3.78
CA VAL A 113 11.33 -21.88 -4.87
C VAL A 113 12.79 -22.15 -4.49
N LYS A 114 13.49 -21.17 -3.93
CA LYS A 114 14.87 -21.36 -3.44
C LYS A 114 14.94 -22.48 -2.41
N SER A 115 14.09 -22.43 -1.40
CA SER A 115 14.01 -23.45 -0.35
C SER A 115 13.69 -24.84 -0.90
N ALA A 116 12.75 -24.94 -1.86
CA ALA A 116 12.42 -26.21 -2.51
C ALA A 116 13.60 -26.80 -3.28
N LEU A 117 14.35 -25.97 -4.01
CA LEU A 117 15.53 -26.39 -4.78
C LEU A 117 16.72 -26.78 -3.89
N GLU A 118 16.85 -26.16 -2.72
CA GLU A 118 17.91 -26.51 -1.76
C GLU A 118 17.60 -27.80 -1.00
N ASN A 119 16.35 -27.98 -0.56
CA ASN A 119 15.93 -29.09 0.31
C ASN A 119 15.50 -30.36 -0.43
N GLN A 120 15.45 -30.35 -1.77
CA GLN A 120 15.08 -31.53 -2.55
C GLN A 120 16.06 -32.70 -2.36
N VAL A 121 15.54 -33.93 -2.27
CA VAL A 121 16.36 -35.15 -2.20
C VAL A 121 16.92 -35.54 -3.57
N VAL A 122 16.16 -35.27 -4.63
CA VAL A 122 16.48 -35.58 -6.03
C VAL A 122 16.08 -34.36 -6.87
N PRO A 123 16.86 -33.97 -7.91
CA PRO A 123 16.47 -32.91 -8.83
C PRO A 123 15.09 -33.18 -9.43
N LYS A 124 14.18 -32.22 -9.29
CA LYS A 124 12.82 -32.29 -9.87
C LYS A 124 12.57 -31.11 -10.80
N PRO A 125 11.72 -31.29 -11.83
CA PRO A 125 11.25 -30.17 -12.63
C PRO A 125 10.53 -29.13 -11.75
N PHE A 126 10.72 -27.84 -12.05
CA PHE A 126 10.11 -26.71 -11.31
C PHE A 126 9.39 -25.73 -12.26
N ILE A 127 8.75 -26.28 -13.30
CA ILE A 127 8.06 -25.52 -14.36
C ILE A 127 6.86 -24.77 -13.79
N THR A 128 6.10 -25.45 -12.91
CA THR A 128 4.90 -24.93 -12.26
C THR A 128 5.21 -23.73 -11.38
N GLU A 129 6.35 -23.77 -10.71
CA GLU A 129 6.87 -22.74 -9.84
C GLU A 129 7.26 -21.50 -10.64
N LEU A 130 7.96 -21.67 -11.77
CA LEU A 130 8.27 -20.56 -12.67
C LEU A 130 7.01 -19.95 -13.30
N ALA A 131 6.01 -20.78 -13.64
CA ALA A 131 4.73 -20.31 -14.15
C ALA A 131 3.98 -19.48 -13.09
N ALA A 132 3.96 -19.95 -11.84
CA ALA A 132 3.37 -19.22 -10.71
C ALA A 132 4.09 -17.90 -10.44
N LEU A 133 5.44 -17.88 -10.48
CA LEU A 133 6.21 -16.63 -10.36
C LEU A 133 5.86 -15.63 -11.46
N LYS A 134 5.70 -16.11 -12.69
CA LYS A 134 5.27 -15.27 -13.83
C LYS A 134 3.86 -14.74 -13.65
N GLU A 135 2.94 -15.57 -13.16
CA GLU A 135 1.55 -15.17 -12.89
C GLU A 135 1.47 -14.10 -11.79
N ILE A 136 2.20 -14.30 -10.68
CA ILE A 136 2.26 -13.32 -9.58
C ILE A 136 2.89 -12.01 -10.05
N ALA A 137 3.93 -12.06 -10.88
CA ALA A 137 4.58 -10.86 -11.41
C ALA A 137 3.76 -10.13 -12.48
N ALA A 138 2.76 -10.77 -13.08
CA ALA A 138 2.00 -10.28 -14.22
C ALA A 138 2.93 -9.84 -15.37
N ASP A 139 2.83 -8.59 -15.83
CA ASP A 139 3.57 -8.05 -16.98
C ASP A 139 4.94 -7.42 -16.61
N ASP A 140 5.53 -7.80 -15.47
CA ASP A 140 6.88 -7.33 -15.12
C ASP A 140 7.91 -7.84 -16.15
N ALA A 141 8.51 -6.90 -16.87
CA ALA A 141 9.46 -7.17 -17.93
C ALA A 141 10.79 -7.75 -17.40
N VAL A 142 11.22 -7.32 -16.21
CA VAL A 142 12.46 -7.78 -15.58
C VAL A 142 12.29 -9.22 -15.10
N VAL A 143 11.16 -9.53 -14.43
CA VAL A 143 10.85 -10.90 -14.00
C VAL A 143 10.71 -11.83 -15.22
N SER A 144 10.02 -11.37 -16.26
CA SER A 144 9.87 -12.15 -17.50
C SER A 144 11.22 -12.43 -18.18
N ALA A 145 12.10 -11.44 -18.24
CA ALA A 145 13.45 -11.60 -18.79
C ALA A 145 14.32 -12.54 -17.93
N ALA A 146 14.22 -12.43 -16.60
CA ALA A 146 14.94 -13.31 -15.67
C ALA A 146 14.52 -14.78 -15.85
N ILE A 147 13.22 -15.06 -15.92
CA ILE A 147 12.71 -16.41 -16.19
C ILE A 147 13.16 -16.91 -17.57
N ALA A 148 13.09 -16.07 -18.60
CA ALA A 148 13.51 -16.42 -19.95
C ALA A 148 15.02 -16.68 -20.08
N SER A 149 15.83 -16.14 -19.17
CA SER A 149 17.28 -16.36 -19.13
C SER A 149 17.66 -17.76 -18.64
N ILE A 150 16.76 -18.45 -17.94
CA ILE A 150 17.01 -19.78 -17.38
C ILE A 150 16.99 -20.82 -18.52
N ASN A 151 18.05 -21.62 -18.63
CA ASN A 151 18.12 -22.70 -19.58
C ASN A 151 16.94 -23.70 -19.41
N PRO A 152 16.17 -24.03 -20.46
CA PRO A 152 15.05 -24.96 -20.36
C PRO A 152 15.38 -26.32 -19.75
N ALA A 153 16.60 -26.82 -19.96
CA ALA A 153 17.03 -28.06 -19.35
C ALA A 153 17.08 -27.99 -17.81
N ALA A 154 17.32 -26.81 -17.23
CA ALA A 154 17.39 -26.62 -15.78
C ALA A 154 16.00 -26.82 -15.14
N TYR A 155 14.97 -26.14 -15.62
CA TYR A 155 13.63 -26.24 -15.03
C TYR A 155 12.84 -27.48 -15.48
N GLN A 156 13.19 -28.09 -16.62
CA GLN A 156 12.54 -29.33 -17.09
C GLN A 156 13.10 -30.60 -16.45
N ARG A 157 14.38 -30.61 -16.09
CA ARG A 157 15.04 -31.80 -15.48
C ARG A 157 15.32 -31.62 -13.99
N GLY A 158 15.25 -30.38 -13.51
CA GLY A 158 15.74 -30.00 -12.19
C GLY A 158 17.23 -29.69 -12.20
N ILE A 159 17.66 -29.00 -11.16
CA ILE A 159 19.07 -28.71 -10.87
C ILE A 159 19.50 -29.45 -9.61
N PRO A 160 20.79 -29.80 -9.44
CA PRO A 160 21.27 -30.38 -8.20
C PRO A 160 21.35 -29.34 -7.07
N ASN A 161 21.16 -29.79 -5.83
CA ASN A 161 21.45 -28.97 -4.64
C ASN A 161 22.94 -29.02 -4.26
N SER A 162 23.34 -28.23 -3.25
CA SER A 162 24.73 -28.11 -2.81
C SER A 162 25.35 -29.47 -2.43
N ALA A 163 24.63 -30.27 -1.63
CA ALA A 163 25.10 -31.59 -1.21
C ALA A 163 25.34 -32.54 -2.39
N GLN A 164 24.42 -32.55 -3.36
CA GLN A 164 24.55 -33.36 -4.58
C GLN A 164 25.73 -32.92 -5.45
N LEU A 165 25.97 -31.61 -5.56
CA LEU A 165 27.12 -31.05 -6.27
C LEU A 165 28.44 -31.45 -5.60
N ILE A 166 28.51 -31.41 -4.27
CA ILE A 166 29.68 -31.84 -3.48
C ILE A 166 29.94 -33.34 -3.71
N ASP A 167 28.91 -34.18 -3.64
CA ASP A 167 29.07 -35.62 -3.88
C ASP A 167 29.46 -35.94 -5.33
N ARG A 168 28.92 -35.20 -6.29
CA ARG A 168 29.36 -35.31 -7.69
C ARG A 168 30.81 -34.86 -7.85
N PHE A 169 31.20 -33.77 -7.20
CA PHE A 169 32.57 -33.26 -7.20
C PHE A 169 33.55 -34.31 -6.65
N ARG A 170 33.25 -34.97 -5.53
CA ARG A 170 34.13 -36.02 -4.96
C ARG A 170 34.46 -37.12 -5.96
N ARG A 171 33.47 -37.56 -6.76
CA ARG A 171 33.67 -38.56 -7.83
C ARG A 171 34.53 -38.00 -8.97
N VAL A 172 34.24 -36.77 -9.42
CA VAL A 172 35.02 -36.11 -10.48
C VAL A 172 36.47 -35.90 -10.04
N SER A 173 36.69 -35.43 -8.81
CA SER A 173 38.01 -35.21 -8.20
C SER A 173 38.86 -36.49 -8.19
N GLN A 174 38.27 -37.65 -7.88
CA GLN A 174 38.98 -38.93 -7.95
C GLN A 174 39.42 -39.29 -9.37
N GLU A 175 38.56 -39.12 -10.37
CA GLU A 175 38.90 -39.41 -11.77
C GLU A 175 39.90 -38.40 -12.34
N VAL A 176 39.76 -37.12 -12.00
CA VAL A 176 40.71 -36.06 -12.37
C VAL A 176 42.09 -36.33 -11.78
N ARG A 177 42.18 -36.77 -10.52
CA ARG A 177 43.45 -37.14 -9.87
C ARG A 177 44.12 -38.33 -10.57
N LYS A 178 43.36 -39.34 -11.01
CA LYS A 178 43.89 -40.45 -11.80
C LYS A 178 44.42 -39.97 -13.16
N ALA A 179 43.66 -39.11 -13.84
CA ALA A 179 44.02 -38.55 -15.13
C ALA A 179 45.29 -37.68 -15.09
N ALA A 180 45.50 -36.95 -14.00
CA ALA A 180 46.68 -36.10 -13.80
C ALA A 180 47.99 -36.89 -13.65
N LEU A 181 47.91 -38.21 -13.41
CA LEU A 181 49.06 -39.11 -13.26
C LEU A 181 49.36 -39.90 -14.55
N LEU A 182 48.66 -39.61 -15.65
CA LEU A 182 48.93 -40.21 -16.95
C LEU A 182 49.89 -39.31 -17.75
N PRO A 183 50.97 -39.87 -18.34
CA PRO A 183 51.79 -39.14 -19.31
C PRO A 183 50.95 -38.71 -20.52
N GLU A 184 51.30 -37.59 -21.15
CA GLU A 184 50.51 -37.02 -22.26
C GLU A 184 50.41 -37.94 -23.50
N ASP A 185 51.31 -38.93 -23.63
CA ASP A 185 51.40 -39.88 -24.76
C ASP A 185 50.97 -41.33 -24.43
N ALA A 186 50.24 -41.55 -23.34
CA ALA A 186 50.13 -42.87 -22.75
C ALA A 186 48.95 -43.72 -23.28
N GLY A 187 49.20 -44.61 -24.25
CA GLY A 187 48.26 -45.66 -24.70
C GLY A 187 47.90 -46.68 -23.60
N ALA A 188 46.97 -47.61 -23.89
CA ALA A 188 46.26 -48.49 -22.93
C ALA A 188 47.10 -49.23 -21.85
N ALA A 189 48.42 -49.35 -22.01
CA ALA A 189 49.34 -49.94 -21.02
C ALA A 189 49.65 -49.02 -19.82
N SER A 190 49.29 -47.74 -19.89
CA SER A 190 49.61 -46.72 -18.87
C SER A 190 48.68 -46.71 -17.66
N HIS A 191 47.48 -47.29 -17.78
CA HIS A 191 46.46 -47.27 -16.73
C HIS A 191 46.87 -48.00 -15.43
N LEU A 192 47.82 -48.94 -15.48
CA LEU A 192 48.27 -49.69 -14.31
C LEU A 192 49.25 -48.90 -13.42
N ALA A 193 50.10 -48.06 -14.02
CA ALA A 193 51.08 -47.26 -13.28
C ALA A 193 50.41 -46.11 -12.50
N SER A 194 49.39 -45.47 -13.10
CA SER A 194 48.67 -44.35 -12.50
C SER A 194 47.80 -44.78 -11.31
N PHE A 195 47.28 -46.01 -11.31
CA PHE A 195 46.55 -46.56 -10.16
C PHE A 195 47.44 -46.71 -8.93
N ALA A 196 48.67 -47.23 -9.10
CA ALA A 196 49.63 -47.38 -8.01
C ALA A 196 50.12 -46.03 -7.48
N MET A 197 50.42 -45.06 -8.35
CA MET A 197 50.89 -43.73 -7.93
C MET A 197 49.80 -42.87 -7.26
N SER A 198 48.53 -43.01 -7.64
CA SER A 198 47.43 -42.27 -7.02
C SER A 198 47.22 -42.59 -5.53
N LYS A 199 47.69 -43.75 -5.07
CA LYS A 199 47.60 -44.20 -3.68
C LYS A 199 48.74 -43.67 -2.81
N VAL A 200 49.82 -43.17 -3.41
CA VAL A 200 51.04 -42.71 -2.72
C VAL A 200 51.15 -41.18 -2.69
N LEU A 201 50.47 -40.48 -3.59
CA LEU A 201 50.43 -39.01 -3.58
C LEU A 201 49.59 -38.50 -2.39
N PHE A 202 50.25 -37.85 -1.43
CA PHE A 202 49.59 -37.24 -0.27
C PHE A 202 48.52 -36.22 -0.71
N LYS A 203 47.28 -36.38 -0.21
CA LYS A 203 46.21 -35.40 -0.38
C LYS A 203 46.66 -34.09 0.26
N LYS A 204 46.89 -33.03 -0.53
CA LYS A 204 47.11 -31.69 0.03
C LYS A 204 45.74 -31.17 0.51
N SER A 205 45.62 -30.83 1.79
CA SER A 205 44.39 -30.26 2.38
C SER A 205 44.55 -28.77 2.65
N GLY A 206 43.52 -27.97 2.39
CA GLY A 206 43.47 -26.53 2.71
C GLY A 206 43.85 -25.61 1.54
N LEU A 207 44.25 -24.37 1.87
CA LEU A 207 44.73 -23.32 0.93
C LEU A 207 46.01 -23.78 0.21
N ALA A 208 45.86 -24.72 -0.71
CA ALA A 208 46.94 -25.28 -1.48
C ALA A 208 47.49 -24.19 -2.42
N ILE A 209 48.75 -23.83 -2.21
CA ILE A 209 49.49 -22.85 -3.03
C ILE A 209 49.98 -23.59 -4.28
N GLY A 210 49.53 -23.17 -5.46
CA GLY A 210 49.93 -23.75 -6.74
C GLY A 210 48.81 -23.81 -7.79
N GLN A 211 49.19 -23.99 -9.05
CA GLN A 211 48.27 -24.26 -10.17
C GLN A 211 48.26 -25.75 -10.56
N ASP A 212 48.87 -26.63 -9.75
CA ASP A 212 48.79 -28.07 -9.95
C ASP A 212 47.37 -28.60 -9.70
N VAL A 213 47.03 -29.71 -10.36
CA VAL A 213 45.68 -30.30 -10.31
C VAL A 213 45.25 -30.56 -8.86
N GLU A 214 46.14 -31.06 -8.00
CA GLU A 214 45.80 -31.33 -6.59
C GLU A 214 45.48 -30.04 -5.83
N ALA A 215 46.20 -28.94 -6.11
CA ALA A 215 45.92 -27.66 -5.48
C ALA A 215 44.55 -27.08 -5.91
N VAL A 216 44.21 -27.20 -7.19
CA VAL A 216 42.88 -26.79 -7.72
C VAL A 216 41.77 -27.62 -7.08
N LEU A 217 41.94 -28.95 -6.99
CA LEU A 217 40.96 -29.84 -6.36
C LEU A 217 40.78 -29.53 -4.88
N ALA A 218 41.86 -29.26 -4.14
CA ALA A 218 41.80 -28.90 -2.73
C ALA A 218 41.07 -27.58 -2.48
N ARG A 219 41.38 -26.52 -3.25
CA ARG A 219 40.66 -25.23 -3.15
C ARG A 219 39.20 -25.36 -3.53
N THR A 220 38.89 -26.13 -4.57
CA THR A 220 37.51 -26.39 -4.97
C THR A 220 36.75 -27.09 -3.84
N GLU A 221 37.34 -28.09 -3.18
CA GLU A 221 36.72 -28.78 -2.03
C GLU A 221 36.39 -27.79 -0.91
N SER A 222 37.34 -26.93 -0.52
CA SER A 222 37.12 -25.91 0.50
C SER A 222 36.05 -24.89 0.12
N LEU A 223 36.05 -24.37 -1.11
CA LEU A 223 35.05 -23.41 -1.57
C LEU A 223 33.63 -24.00 -1.60
N LEU A 224 33.49 -25.28 -1.97
CA LEU A 224 32.20 -25.96 -1.92
C LEU A 224 31.71 -26.16 -0.47
N GLU A 225 32.61 -26.45 0.46
CA GLU A 225 32.30 -26.55 1.90
C GLU A 225 31.89 -25.20 2.50
N GLU A 226 32.46 -24.10 2.00
CA GLU A 226 32.08 -22.72 2.35
C GLU A 226 30.78 -22.26 1.67
N GLY A 227 30.29 -23.01 0.68
CA GLY A 227 29.08 -22.69 -0.09
C GLY A 227 29.31 -21.75 -1.29
N ASP A 228 30.56 -21.40 -1.61
CA ASP A 228 30.91 -20.56 -2.77
C ASP A 228 31.05 -21.41 -4.04
N LEU A 229 29.91 -21.71 -4.64
CA LEU A 229 29.84 -22.49 -5.87
C LEU A 229 30.47 -21.77 -7.08
N ASP A 230 30.39 -20.44 -7.16
CA ASP A 230 30.93 -19.68 -8.30
C ASP A 230 32.45 -19.75 -8.30
N ALA A 231 33.08 -19.46 -7.16
CA ALA A 231 34.53 -19.59 -7.01
C ALA A 231 35.00 -21.03 -7.25
N ALA A 232 34.29 -22.03 -6.69
CA ALA A 232 34.61 -23.44 -6.92
C ALA A 232 34.54 -23.83 -8.41
N ALA A 233 33.52 -23.37 -9.13
CA ALA A 233 33.40 -23.60 -10.56
C ALA A 233 34.52 -22.92 -11.34
N ARG A 234 34.97 -21.72 -10.94
CA ARG A 234 36.10 -21.02 -11.57
C ARG A 234 37.42 -21.75 -11.38
N GLU A 235 37.70 -22.27 -10.19
CA GLU A 235 38.89 -23.09 -9.91
C GLU A 235 38.96 -24.31 -10.84
N MET A 236 37.89 -25.11 -10.88
CA MET A 236 37.79 -26.27 -11.77
C MET A 236 37.81 -25.87 -13.25
N ASN A 237 37.32 -24.67 -13.58
CA ASN A 237 37.39 -24.16 -14.95
C ASN A 237 38.84 -23.83 -15.38
N GLY A 238 39.76 -23.60 -14.44
CA GLY A 238 41.18 -23.38 -14.71
C GLY A 238 41.96 -24.65 -15.14
N LEU A 239 41.41 -25.84 -14.88
CA LEU A 239 42.03 -27.11 -15.29
C LEU A 239 42.24 -27.17 -16.81
N GLN A 240 43.26 -27.92 -17.24
CA GLN A 240 43.63 -28.12 -18.64
C GLN A 240 43.66 -29.62 -18.99
N GLY A 241 43.79 -29.95 -20.29
CA GLY A 241 43.94 -31.33 -20.76
C GLY A 241 42.80 -32.27 -20.35
N TRP A 242 43.13 -33.52 -20.00
CA TRP A 242 42.14 -34.53 -19.60
C TRP A 242 41.37 -34.16 -18.33
N ALA A 243 42.02 -33.47 -17.37
CA ALA A 243 41.36 -32.98 -16.16
C ALA A 243 40.19 -32.03 -16.49
N LYS A 244 40.37 -31.16 -17.49
CA LYS A 244 39.32 -30.28 -18.00
C LYS A 244 38.17 -31.05 -18.65
N VAL A 245 38.49 -32.04 -19.48
CA VAL A 245 37.50 -32.85 -20.18
C VAL A 245 36.62 -33.62 -19.18
N LEU A 246 37.23 -34.26 -18.18
CA LEU A 246 36.52 -35.01 -17.14
C LEU A 246 35.66 -34.12 -16.23
N SER A 247 36.02 -32.85 -16.09
CA SER A 247 35.30 -31.88 -15.26
C SER A 247 34.15 -31.18 -15.99
N LYS A 248 34.03 -31.34 -17.31
CA LYS A 248 33.12 -30.58 -18.17
C LYS A 248 31.65 -30.71 -17.74
N ASP A 249 31.19 -31.92 -17.45
CA ASP A 249 29.79 -32.17 -17.12
C ASP A 249 29.42 -31.57 -15.76
N TRP A 250 30.31 -31.69 -14.77
CA TRP A 250 30.13 -31.08 -13.45
C TRP A 250 30.12 -29.55 -13.54
N LEU A 251 31.03 -28.95 -14.32
CA LEU A 251 31.00 -27.51 -14.59
C LEU A 251 29.70 -27.07 -15.27
N GLY A 252 29.13 -27.90 -16.16
CA GLY A 252 27.83 -27.65 -16.76
C GLY A 252 26.67 -27.70 -15.75
N GLU A 253 26.73 -28.60 -14.77
CA GLU A 253 25.79 -28.63 -13.65
C GLU A 253 25.90 -27.38 -12.77
N CYS A 254 27.12 -27.00 -12.37
CA CYS A 254 27.36 -25.78 -11.58
C CYS A 254 26.82 -24.54 -12.29
N ARG A 255 27.08 -24.41 -13.60
CA ARG A 255 26.59 -23.28 -14.39
C ARG A 255 25.06 -23.18 -14.39
N ARG A 256 24.35 -24.30 -14.59
CA ARG A 256 22.87 -24.31 -14.54
C ARG A 256 22.34 -23.90 -13.17
N VAL A 257 23.00 -24.34 -12.10
CA VAL A 257 22.62 -23.93 -10.73
C VAL A 257 22.83 -22.44 -10.53
N LEU A 258 23.97 -21.90 -10.98
CA LEU A 258 24.28 -20.48 -10.90
C LEU A 258 23.33 -19.61 -11.75
N GLU A 259 22.98 -20.06 -12.97
CA GLU A 259 21.99 -19.39 -13.83
C GLU A 259 20.62 -19.27 -13.13
N VAL A 260 20.15 -20.36 -12.51
CA VAL A 260 18.88 -20.36 -11.77
C VAL A 260 18.97 -19.47 -10.53
N LYS A 261 20.05 -19.56 -9.74
CA LYS A 261 20.24 -18.71 -8.56
C LYS A 261 20.24 -17.23 -8.95
N GLN A 262 21.00 -16.87 -9.98
CA GLN A 262 21.06 -15.50 -10.48
C GLN A 262 19.69 -14.99 -10.95
N ALA A 263 18.93 -15.79 -11.70
CA ALA A 263 17.60 -15.41 -12.14
C ALA A 263 16.66 -15.19 -10.94
N LEU A 264 16.66 -16.08 -9.95
CA LEU A 264 15.85 -15.93 -8.73
C LEU A 264 16.28 -14.72 -7.89
N ASP A 265 17.58 -14.41 -7.84
CA ASP A 265 18.09 -13.21 -7.16
C ASP A 265 17.67 -11.92 -7.87
N VAL A 266 17.66 -11.90 -9.20
CA VAL A 266 17.12 -10.77 -9.97
C VAL A 266 15.64 -10.57 -9.67
N ILE A 267 14.83 -11.63 -9.66
CA ILE A 267 13.39 -11.54 -9.34
C ILE A 267 13.17 -11.03 -7.92
N ALA A 268 13.93 -11.54 -6.93
CA ALA A 268 13.85 -11.07 -5.55
C ALA A 268 14.26 -9.60 -5.40
N THR A 269 15.28 -9.17 -6.15
CA THR A 269 15.77 -7.79 -6.15
C THR A 269 14.74 -6.85 -6.76
N GLU A 270 14.13 -7.24 -7.88
CA GLU A 270 13.05 -6.49 -8.51
C GLU A 270 11.85 -6.36 -7.57
N ALA A 271 11.43 -7.45 -6.93
CA ALA A 271 10.36 -7.40 -5.92
C ALA A 271 10.70 -6.40 -4.81
N ARG A 272 11.92 -6.43 -4.25
CA ARG A 272 12.33 -5.44 -3.26
C ARG A 272 12.31 -4.02 -3.78
N LEU A 273 12.76 -3.79 -5.01
CA LEU A 273 12.73 -2.47 -5.63
C LEU A 273 11.30 -1.95 -5.77
N GLN A 274 10.39 -2.77 -6.28
CA GLN A 274 8.97 -2.43 -6.40
C GLN A 274 8.37 -2.10 -5.04
N SER A 275 8.69 -2.86 -3.98
CA SER A 275 8.24 -2.56 -2.62
C SER A 275 8.66 -1.18 -2.11
N LEU A 276 9.82 -0.69 -2.54
CA LEU A 276 10.36 0.60 -2.12
C LEU A 276 9.81 1.77 -2.93
N LEU A 277 9.26 1.51 -4.12
CA LEU A 277 8.70 2.52 -5.02
C LEU A 277 7.22 2.83 -4.73
N VAL A 278 6.54 2.01 -3.93
CA VAL A 278 5.18 2.28 -3.49
C VAL A 278 5.21 3.31 -2.35
N GLU A 279 5.10 4.60 -2.69
CA GLU A 279 4.81 5.71 -1.76
C GLU A 279 3.29 5.97 -1.64
#